data_AF-A0A5F0LPV4-F1
#
_entry.id   AF-A0A5F0LPV4-F1
#
_cell.length_a   1.000
_cell.length_b   1.000
_cell.length_c   1.000
_cell.angle_alpha   90.00
_cell.angle_beta   90.00
_cell.angle_gamma   90.00
#
_symmetry.space_group_name_H-M   'P 1'
#
loop_
_entity.id
_entity.type
_entity.pdbx_description
1 polymer ?
#
loop_
_entity_poly.entity_id
_entity_poly.type
_entity_poly.pdbx_seq_one_letter_code
_entity_poly.pdbx_strand_id
1 'polypeptide(L)'
;MSQQNQANQANQRTAHIDRRAFVKQLIAACPDALVITGLGSATYDVYAAGDRPENFYLWGAMGGAAAVGLGLALAQPKRTVLVITGDGEQLMGIGALATIGAQKPANLNIIVIDNGHFGETGMQRSHTSLGTDLAAVARGCGIGKVVTVNTLEQLPSLAADINTRSGALLAQVFVQADELPRALPTRDGVYTKNRFREALGFGPV
;
A
#
# COMPACT_ATOMS: atom_id res chain seq x y z
N MET A 1 7.79 35.19 -15.88
CA MET A 1 6.68 34.26 -16.20
C MET A 1 7.11 33.05 -17.03
N SER A 2 8.29 33.04 -17.68
CA SER A 2 8.74 31.92 -18.54
C SER A 2 9.51 30.80 -17.82
N GLN A 3 10.26 31.09 -16.75
CA GLN A 3 11.04 30.07 -16.02
C GLN A 3 10.19 29.18 -15.08
N GLN A 4 9.05 29.70 -14.60
CA GLN A 4 8.16 28.96 -13.68
C GLN A 4 7.34 27.87 -14.41
N ASN A 5 7.11 28.04 -15.72
CA ASN A 5 6.46 27.03 -16.56
C ASN A 5 7.39 25.88 -16.96
N GLN A 6 8.71 26.09 -17.00
CA GLN A 6 9.68 25.01 -17.24
C GLN A 6 9.92 24.15 -16.00
N ALA A 7 9.92 24.75 -14.79
CA ALA A 7 9.99 24.00 -13.54
C ALA A 7 8.75 23.12 -13.29
N ASN A 8 7.57 23.53 -13.77
CA ASN A 8 6.34 22.74 -13.68
C ASN A 8 6.26 21.55 -14.65
N GLN A 9 7.11 21.51 -15.68
CA GLN A 9 7.18 20.36 -16.60
C GLN A 9 8.14 19.26 -16.09
N ALA A 10 9.15 19.61 -15.29
CA ALA A 10 10.12 18.65 -14.74
C ALA A 10 9.54 17.73 -13.64
N ASN A 11 8.33 18.01 -13.15
CA ASN A 11 7.69 17.26 -12.06
C ASN A 11 6.47 16.43 -12.49
N GLN A 12 6.21 16.32 -13.79
CA GLN A 12 5.32 15.29 -14.31
C GLN A 12 6.08 13.96 -14.28
N ARG A 13 6.09 13.27 -13.13
CA ARG A 13 6.46 11.85 -13.06
C ARG A 13 5.43 11.11 -13.91
N THR A 14 5.73 10.88 -15.19
CA THR A 14 4.85 10.16 -16.10
C THR A 14 4.75 8.72 -15.59
N ALA A 15 3.67 8.44 -14.86
CA ALA A 15 3.44 7.15 -14.26
C ALA A 15 3.00 6.16 -15.35
N HIS A 16 3.82 5.15 -15.63
CA HIS A 16 3.57 4.20 -16.72
C HIS A 16 3.09 2.82 -16.23
N ILE A 17 3.15 2.57 -14.92
CA ILE A 17 2.79 1.26 -14.36
C ILE A 17 1.28 1.06 -14.44
N ASP A 18 0.87 -0.04 -15.08
CA ASP A 18 -0.49 -0.59 -14.94
C ASP A 18 -0.66 -1.10 -13.51
N ARG A 19 -1.58 -0.47 -12.79
CA ARG A 19 -1.81 -0.70 -11.37
C ARG A 19 -2.22 -2.15 -11.07
N ARG A 20 -3.10 -2.75 -11.88
CA ARG A 20 -3.56 -4.14 -11.67
C ARG A 20 -2.49 -5.16 -11.97
N ALA A 21 -1.73 -4.94 -13.03
CA ALA A 21 -0.59 -5.78 -13.38
C ALA A 21 0.45 -5.77 -12.24
N PHE A 22 0.76 -4.59 -11.70
CA PHE A 22 1.68 -4.45 -10.58
C PHE A 22 1.18 -5.19 -9.34
N VAL A 23 -0.06 -4.94 -8.90
CA VAL A 23 -0.62 -5.59 -7.69
C VAL A 23 -0.67 -7.11 -7.88
N LYS A 24 -1.11 -7.61 -9.04
CA LYS A 24 -1.16 -9.05 -9.33
C LYS A 24 0.22 -9.70 -9.26
N GLN A 25 1.24 -9.10 -9.87
CA GLN A 25 2.60 -9.62 -9.85
C GLN A 25 3.22 -9.56 -8.45
N LEU A 26 2.94 -8.50 -7.69
CA LEU A 26 3.42 -8.36 -6.32
C LEU A 26 2.84 -9.44 -5.40
N ILE A 27 1.53 -9.68 -5.47
CA ILE A 27 0.86 -10.74 -4.69
C ILE A 27 1.44 -12.12 -5.06
N ALA A 28 1.66 -12.39 -6.35
CA ALA A 28 2.26 -13.64 -6.80
C ALA A 28 3.70 -13.82 -6.30
N ALA A 29 4.48 -12.73 -6.17
CA ALA A 29 5.84 -12.75 -5.67
C ALA A 29 5.95 -12.82 -4.13
N CYS A 30 4.84 -12.61 -3.41
CA CYS A 30 4.74 -12.66 -1.95
C CYS A 30 3.61 -13.63 -1.52
N PRO A 31 3.69 -14.93 -1.88
CA PRO A 31 2.57 -15.86 -1.73
C PRO A 31 2.18 -16.12 -0.28
N ASP A 32 3.10 -16.00 0.68
CA ASP A 32 2.81 -16.29 2.10
C ASP A 32 2.46 -15.06 2.94
N ALA A 33 2.42 -13.88 2.32
CA ALA A 33 2.21 -12.61 2.99
C ALA A 33 0.77 -12.45 3.51
N LEU A 34 0.66 -11.91 4.72
CA LEU A 34 -0.60 -11.43 5.26
C LEU A 34 -0.87 -10.04 4.69
N VAL A 35 -1.95 -9.90 3.92
CA VAL A 35 -2.22 -8.69 3.14
C VAL A 35 -3.29 -7.86 3.85
N ILE A 36 -3.00 -6.60 4.12
CA ILE A 36 -3.98 -5.60 4.57
C ILE A 36 -4.15 -4.60 3.44
N THR A 37 -5.39 -4.36 3.01
CA THR A 37 -5.65 -3.33 2.00
C THR A 37 -6.21 -2.06 2.60
N GLY A 38 -5.84 -0.95 1.98
CA GLY A 38 -6.57 0.29 2.13
C GLY A 38 -7.93 0.27 1.42
N LEU A 39 -8.83 1.13 1.87
CA LEU A 39 -10.10 1.47 1.26
C LEU A 39 -9.94 1.83 -0.23
N GLY A 40 -10.90 1.41 -1.04
CA GLY A 40 -11.01 1.83 -2.45
C GLY A 40 -10.15 0.98 -3.38
N SER A 41 -9.47 1.65 -4.31
CA SER A 41 -8.67 1.05 -5.40
C SER A 41 -7.78 -0.12 -4.97
N ALA A 42 -7.02 0.03 -3.89
CA ALA A 42 -6.14 -1.04 -3.40
C ALA A 42 -6.89 -2.33 -3.02
N THR A 43 -8.05 -2.20 -2.38
CA THR A 43 -8.93 -3.34 -2.07
C THR A 43 -9.41 -4.03 -3.35
N TYR A 44 -9.80 -3.26 -4.37
CA TYR A 44 -10.28 -3.83 -5.63
C TYR A 44 -9.19 -4.57 -6.38
N ASP A 45 -7.97 -4.04 -6.39
CA ASP A 45 -6.87 -4.65 -7.14
C ASP A 45 -6.37 -5.93 -6.48
N VAL A 46 -6.29 -5.96 -5.15
CA VAL A 46 -5.92 -7.18 -4.42
C VAL A 46 -7.00 -8.25 -4.58
N TYR A 47 -8.29 -7.89 -4.53
CA TYR A 47 -9.36 -8.85 -4.81
C TYR A 47 -9.31 -9.37 -6.25
N ALA A 48 -9.06 -8.49 -7.24
CA ALA A 48 -8.89 -8.88 -8.64
C ALA A 48 -7.64 -9.76 -8.87
N ALA A 49 -6.60 -9.62 -8.04
CA ALA A 49 -5.41 -10.46 -8.06
C ALA A 49 -5.66 -11.88 -7.47
N GLY A 50 -6.76 -12.06 -6.74
CA GLY A 50 -7.19 -13.33 -6.16
C GLY A 50 -7.56 -13.20 -4.69
N ASP A 51 -8.78 -13.61 -4.33
CA ASP A 51 -9.21 -13.67 -2.93
C ASP A 51 -8.59 -14.87 -2.21
N ARG A 52 -8.13 -14.65 -0.98
CA ARG A 52 -7.62 -15.69 -0.07
C ARG A 52 -7.83 -15.31 1.39
N PRO A 53 -7.92 -16.28 2.32
CA PRO A 53 -8.17 -15.98 3.74
C PRO A 53 -7.19 -14.99 4.38
N GLU A 54 -5.96 -14.93 3.89
CA GLU A 54 -4.89 -14.02 4.33
C GLU A 54 -4.99 -12.61 3.74
N ASN A 55 -6.07 -12.28 3.01
CA ASN A 55 -6.37 -10.91 2.60
C ASN A 55 -7.41 -10.30 3.55
N PHE A 56 -7.03 -9.22 4.22
CA PHE A 56 -7.91 -8.43 5.08
C PHE A 56 -8.26 -7.12 4.38
N TYR A 57 -9.51 -7.03 3.91
CA TYR A 57 -10.05 -5.84 3.27
C TYR A 57 -10.58 -4.85 4.32
N LEU A 58 -9.81 -3.79 4.61
CA LEU A 58 -10.18 -2.81 5.63
C LEU A 58 -11.19 -1.80 5.10
N TRP A 59 -12.47 -2.06 5.38
CA TRP A 59 -13.57 -1.16 5.05
C TRP A 59 -13.82 -0.11 6.16
N GLY A 60 -14.26 1.08 5.75
CA GLY A 60 -14.79 2.11 6.67
C GLY A 60 -13.76 2.79 7.59
N ALA A 61 -12.46 2.54 7.38
CA ALA A 61 -11.38 3.10 8.20
C ALA A 61 -10.24 3.64 7.33
N MET A 62 -10.53 4.66 6.52
CA MET A 62 -9.50 5.35 5.72
C MET A 62 -8.41 5.90 6.65
N GLY A 63 -7.15 5.75 6.26
CA GLY A 63 -5.97 6.04 7.06
C GLY A 63 -5.55 4.92 8.02
N GLY A 64 -6.34 3.84 8.12
CA GLY A 64 -6.12 2.77 9.09
C GLY A 64 -5.16 1.67 8.65
N ALA A 65 -4.94 1.43 7.34
CA ALA A 65 -4.27 0.20 6.89
C ALA A 65 -2.83 0.07 7.38
N ALA A 66 -2.06 1.17 7.40
CA ALA A 66 -0.69 1.16 7.92
C ALA A 66 -0.65 0.85 9.43
N ALA A 67 -1.58 1.38 10.21
CA ALA A 67 -1.67 1.13 11.65
C ALA A 67 -2.12 -0.32 11.96
N VAL A 68 -3.08 -0.84 11.21
CA VAL A 68 -3.50 -2.25 11.30
C VAL A 68 -2.34 -3.18 10.91
N GLY A 69 -1.63 -2.85 9.83
CA GLY A 69 -0.44 -3.57 9.39
C GLY A 69 0.66 -3.60 10.45
N LEU A 70 0.91 -2.47 11.14
CA LEU A 70 1.84 -2.43 12.28
C LEU A 70 1.42 -3.38 13.40
N GLY A 71 0.17 -3.31 13.84
CA GLY A 71 -0.35 -4.19 14.90
C GLY A 71 -0.20 -5.66 14.53
N LEU A 72 -0.51 -6.02 13.28
CA LEU A 72 -0.35 -7.37 12.78
C LEU A 72 1.11 -7.81 12.70
N ALA A 73 2.02 -6.94 12.23
CA ALA A 73 3.43 -7.24 12.12
C ALA A 73 4.06 -7.54 13.49
N LEU A 74 3.67 -6.76 14.52
CA LEU A 74 4.07 -6.99 15.90
C LEU A 74 3.48 -8.28 16.48
N ALA A 75 2.22 -8.60 16.16
CA ALA A 75 1.56 -9.82 16.64
C ALA A 75 2.02 -11.10 15.90
N GLN A 76 2.49 -10.98 14.66
CA GLN A 76 2.90 -12.08 13.79
C GLN A 76 4.34 -11.87 13.28
N PRO A 77 5.36 -11.78 14.16
CA PRO A 77 6.72 -11.38 13.79
C PRO A 77 7.42 -12.34 12.80
N LYS A 78 6.91 -13.58 12.66
CA LYS A 78 7.43 -14.61 11.75
C LYS A 78 6.77 -14.61 10.38
N ARG A 79 5.77 -13.76 10.12
CA ARG A 79 5.04 -13.68 8.84
C ARG A 79 5.31 -12.36 8.15
N THR A 80 5.43 -12.37 6.83
CA THR A 80 5.49 -11.12 6.05
C THR A 80 4.13 -10.42 6.13
N VAL A 81 4.12 -9.14 6.49
CA VAL A 81 2.92 -8.30 6.45
C VAL A 81 3.07 -7.31 5.32
N LEU A 82 2.08 -7.29 4.43
CA LEU A 82 2.03 -6.46 3.24
C LEU A 82 0.80 -5.55 3.30
N VAL A 83 1.02 -4.26 3.55
CA VAL A 83 -0.02 -3.24 3.44
C VAL A 83 -0.02 -2.73 2.01
N ILE A 84 -1.14 -2.85 1.30
CA ILE A 84 -1.33 -2.26 -0.04
C ILE A 84 -2.38 -1.17 0.09
N THR A 85 -2.00 0.08 -0.10
CA THR A 85 -2.86 1.24 0.15
C THR A 85 -2.73 2.29 -0.95
N GLY A 86 -3.68 3.21 -1.04
CA GLY A 86 -3.58 4.38 -1.93
C GLY A 86 -2.83 5.53 -1.28
N ASP A 87 -2.31 6.45 -2.10
CA ASP A 87 -1.72 7.72 -1.65
C ASP A 87 -2.71 8.55 -0.80
N GLY A 88 -3.96 8.70 -1.26
CA GLY A 88 -5.00 9.42 -0.53
C GLY A 88 -5.28 8.85 0.86
N GLU A 89 -5.24 7.52 1.00
CA GLU A 89 -5.39 6.86 2.29
C GLU A 89 -4.17 7.07 3.17
N GLN A 90 -2.97 6.86 2.63
CA GLN A 90 -1.74 7.01 3.40
C GLN A 90 -1.55 8.45 3.89
N LEU A 91 -2.02 9.45 3.13
CA LEU A 91 -2.06 10.85 3.54
C LEU A 91 -2.96 11.06 4.78
N MET A 92 -4.11 10.39 4.86
CA MET A 92 -4.99 10.47 6.03
C MET A 92 -4.39 9.76 7.25
N GLY A 93 -3.69 8.65 7.03
CA GLY A 93 -3.03 7.85 8.06
C GLY A 93 -1.55 8.22 8.34
N ILE A 94 -1.09 9.39 7.91
CA ILE A 94 0.35 9.71 7.81
C ILE A 94 1.10 9.61 9.13
N GLY A 95 0.45 9.91 10.26
CA GLY A 95 1.05 9.80 11.60
C GLY A 95 1.46 8.38 11.99
N ALA A 96 0.86 7.35 11.37
CA ALA A 96 1.25 5.96 11.59
C ALA A 96 2.72 5.71 11.18
N LEU A 97 3.24 6.44 10.19
CA LEU A 97 4.63 6.29 9.72
C LEU A 97 5.64 6.62 10.83
N ALA A 98 5.36 7.64 11.67
CA ALA A 98 6.21 7.98 12.82
C ALA A 98 6.23 6.85 13.87
N THR A 99 5.08 6.24 14.12
CA THR A 99 4.99 5.09 15.05
C THR A 99 5.72 3.87 14.48
N ILE A 100 5.57 3.60 13.18
CA ILE A 100 6.25 2.50 12.50
C ILE A 100 7.76 2.69 12.51
N GLY A 101 8.25 3.90 12.25
CA GLY A 101 9.67 4.24 12.31
C GLY A 101 10.25 4.14 13.72
N ALA A 102 9.44 4.33 14.77
CA ALA A 102 9.84 4.09 16.16
C ALA A 102 9.90 2.59 16.50
N GLN A 103 8.92 1.80 16.06
CA GLN A 103 8.81 0.36 16.37
C GLN A 103 9.72 -0.53 15.50
N LYS A 104 10.00 -0.12 14.26
CA LYS A 104 10.88 -0.80 13.29
C LYS A 104 10.61 -2.31 13.13
N PRO A 105 9.36 -2.76 12.93
CA PRO A 105 9.07 -4.17 12.69
C PRO A 105 9.79 -4.68 11.44
N ALA A 106 10.53 -5.78 11.56
CA ALA A 106 11.37 -6.31 10.47
C ALA A 106 10.57 -6.86 9.27
N ASN A 107 9.29 -7.14 9.49
CA ASN A 107 8.40 -7.86 8.58
C ASN A 107 7.26 -7.00 8.00
N LEU A 108 7.24 -5.69 8.24
CA LEU A 108 6.19 -4.79 7.75
C LEU A 108 6.60 -4.08 6.46
N ASN A 109 5.77 -4.19 5.43
CA ASN A 109 5.99 -3.57 4.14
C ASN A 109 4.75 -2.77 3.73
N ILE A 110 4.92 -1.48 3.44
CA ILE A 110 3.83 -0.56 3.06
C ILE A 110 4.01 -0.19 1.60
N ILE A 111 3.05 -0.57 0.76
CA ILE A 111 3.05 -0.35 -0.68
C ILE A 111 1.97 0.67 -0.98
N VAL A 112 2.41 1.91 -1.20
CA VAL A 112 1.53 3.02 -1.55
C VAL A 112 1.42 3.06 -3.07
N ILE A 113 0.24 2.72 -3.56
CA ILE A 113 -0.16 2.84 -4.96
C ILE A 113 -0.58 4.29 -5.19
N ASP A 114 0.31 5.07 -5.80
CA ASP A 114 0.19 6.50 -5.97
C ASP A 114 -0.18 6.83 -7.42
N ASN A 115 -1.44 7.22 -7.62
CA ASN A 115 -1.93 7.75 -8.89
C ASN A 115 -2.14 9.28 -8.83
N GLY A 116 -1.80 9.92 -7.70
CA GLY A 116 -1.99 11.34 -7.47
C GLY A 116 -3.44 11.80 -7.35
N HIS A 117 -4.42 10.90 -7.13
CA HIS A 117 -5.84 11.22 -7.17
C HIS A 117 -6.69 10.42 -6.16
N PHE A 118 -7.74 11.05 -5.64
CA PHE A 118 -8.80 10.37 -4.90
C PHE A 118 -9.78 9.69 -5.88
N GLY A 119 -9.43 8.48 -6.33
CA GLY A 119 -10.16 7.79 -7.39
C GLY A 119 -11.64 7.55 -7.11
N GLU A 120 -12.02 7.29 -5.86
CA GLU A 120 -13.40 6.94 -5.50
C GLU A 120 -14.34 8.14 -5.32
N THR A 121 -13.80 9.35 -5.15
CA THR A 121 -14.61 10.55 -4.86
C THR A 121 -14.77 11.48 -6.07
N GLY A 122 -14.27 11.08 -7.25
CA GLY A 122 -14.36 11.87 -8.48
C GLY A 122 -13.03 12.37 -9.03
N MET A 123 -11.93 11.64 -8.79
CA MET A 123 -10.61 11.93 -9.37
C MET A 123 -10.07 13.33 -9.02
N GLN A 124 -10.35 13.82 -7.82
CA GLN A 124 -9.70 15.03 -7.33
C GLN A 124 -8.22 14.77 -7.12
N ARG A 125 -7.38 15.74 -7.47
CA ARG A 125 -5.95 15.69 -7.19
C ARG A 125 -5.69 15.47 -5.71
N SER A 126 -4.88 14.46 -5.39
CA SER A 126 -4.36 14.25 -4.05
C SER A 126 -3.17 15.17 -3.78
N HIS A 127 -2.74 15.22 -2.53
CA HIS A 127 -1.59 16.03 -2.12
C HIS A 127 -0.27 15.51 -2.72
N THR A 128 -0.17 14.24 -3.11
CA THR A 128 1.04 13.72 -3.77
C THR A 128 1.22 14.30 -5.17
N SER A 129 0.12 14.54 -5.89
CA SER A 129 0.15 15.27 -7.18
C SER A 129 0.40 16.78 -7.03
N LEU A 130 0.40 17.30 -5.80
CA LEU A 130 0.56 18.72 -5.47
C LEU A 130 1.89 19.04 -4.77
N GLY A 131 2.74 18.04 -4.53
CA GLY A 131 4.10 18.22 -4.02
C GLY A 131 4.47 17.38 -2.79
N THR A 132 3.53 16.63 -2.20
CA THR A 132 3.87 15.73 -1.09
C THR A 132 4.62 14.49 -1.59
N ASP A 133 5.87 14.30 -1.17
CA ASP A 133 6.65 13.10 -1.44
C ASP A 133 6.56 12.14 -0.23
N LEU A 134 5.70 11.12 -0.33
CA LEU A 134 5.48 10.14 0.75
C LEU A 134 6.74 9.33 1.06
N ALA A 135 7.60 9.06 0.08
CA ALA A 135 8.89 8.44 0.31
C ALA A 135 9.82 9.33 1.16
N ALA A 136 9.86 10.64 0.89
CA ALA A 136 10.60 11.60 1.72
C ALA A 136 10.04 11.68 3.14
N VAL A 137 8.71 11.72 3.30
CA VAL A 137 8.05 11.68 4.62
C VAL A 137 8.44 10.41 5.37
N ALA A 138 8.34 9.24 4.73
CA ALA A 138 8.68 7.96 5.34
C ALA A 138 10.13 7.92 5.86
N ARG A 139 11.08 8.45 5.09
CA ARG A 139 12.48 8.62 5.52
C ARG A 139 12.58 9.54 6.74
N GLY A 140 11.89 10.68 6.71
CA GLY A 140 11.83 11.63 7.84
C GLY A 140 11.23 11.03 9.11
N CYS A 141 10.32 10.06 8.98
CA CYS A 141 9.75 9.29 10.08
C CYS A 141 10.67 8.17 10.60
N GLY A 142 11.82 7.93 9.98
CA GLY A 142 12.78 6.90 10.42
C GLY A 142 12.54 5.50 9.85
N ILE A 143 11.77 5.36 8.77
CA ILE A 143 11.63 4.08 8.06
C ILE A 143 12.96 3.76 7.35
N GLY A 144 13.55 2.61 7.69
CA GLY A 144 14.92 2.26 7.28
C GLY A 144 15.07 1.97 5.80
N LYS A 145 14.04 1.40 5.16
CA LYS A 145 14.04 1.12 3.72
C LYS A 145 12.89 1.83 3.03
N VAL A 146 13.23 2.75 2.13
CA VAL A 146 12.23 3.49 1.35
C VAL A 146 12.59 3.44 -0.12
N VAL A 147 11.64 2.97 -0.94
CA VAL A 147 11.83 2.76 -2.38
C VAL A 147 10.80 3.58 -3.15
N THR A 148 11.22 4.14 -4.28
CA THR A 148 10.33 4.73 -5.27
C THR A 148 10.33 3.85 -6.51
N VAL A 149 9.13 3.46 -6.95
CA VAL A 149 8.92 2.55 -8.08
C VAL A 149 8.19 3.32 -9.18
N ASN A 150 8.84 3.47 -10.33
CA ASN A 150 8.28 4.16 -11.51
C ASN A 150 8.12 3.21 -12.70
N THR A 151 8.74 2.03 -12.66
CA THR A 151 8.64 1.04 -13.73
C THR A 151 8.40 -0.36 -13.17
N LEU A 152 7.79 -1.23 -13.98
CA LEU A 152 7.42 -2.59 -13.55
C LEU A 152 8.65 -3.50 -13.40
N GLU A 153 9.75 -3.18 -14.08
CA GLU A 153 11.04 -3.89 -14.00
C GLU A 153 11.67 -3.82 -12.61
N GLN A 154 11.24 -2.86 -11.76
CA GLN A 154 11.71 -2.74 -10.39
C GLN A 154 10.98 -3.70 -9.42
N LEU A 155 9.86 -4.31 -9.84
CA LEU A 155 9.05 -5.19 -8.99
C LEU A 155 9.83 -6.41 -8.44
N PRO A 156 10.64 -7.14 -9.22
CA PRO A 156 11.40 -8.27 -8.69
C PRO A 156 12.34 -7.89 -7.54
N SER A 157 13.01 -6.73 -7.64
CA SER A 157 13.87 -6.22 -6.57
C SER A 157 13.05 -5.85 -5.32
N LEU A 158 11.90 -5.19 -5.50
CA LEU A 158 11.01 -4.85 -4.40
C LEU A 158 10.49 -6.12 -3.69
N ALA A 159 10.09 -7.15 -4.44
CA ALA A 159 9.62 -8.41 -3.87
C ALA A 159 10.73 -9.15 -3.10
N ALA A 160 11.97 -9.15 -3.62
CA ALA A 160 13.12 -9.71 -2.91
C ALA A 160 13.36 -9.00 -1.56
N ASP A 161 13.24 -7.68 -1.55
CA ASP A 161 13.38 -6.87 -0.34
C ASP A 161 12.30 -7.19 0.70
N ILE A 162 11.04 -7.29 0.26
CA ILE A 162 9.89 -7.66 1.09
C ILE A 162 10.11 -9.03 1.73
N ASN A 163 10.55 -10.02 0.93
CA ASN A 163 10.73 -11.40 1.37
C ASN A 163 11.93 -11.57 2.32
N THR A 164 12.91 -10.65 2.29
CA THR A 164 14.08 -10.68 3.18
C THR A 164 13.73 -10.38 4.64
N ARG A 165 12.68 -9.57 4.89
CA ARG A 165 12.23 -9.18 6.24
C ARG A 165 13.36 -8.60 7.11
N SER A 166 14.11 -7.64 6.57
CA SER A 166 15.26 -7.01 7.23
C SER A 166 14.97 -5.63 7.84
N GLY A 167 13.69 -5.22 7.92
CA GLY A 167 13.30 -3.91 8.40
C GLY A 167 11.97 -3.46 7.84
N ALA A 168 11.39 -2.43 8.45
CA ALA A 168 10.21 -1.79 7.90
C ALA A 168 10.53 -1.17 6.53
N LEU A 169 9.69 -1.46 5.55
CA LEU A 169 9.82 -0.97 4.17
C LEU A 169 8.62 -0.12 3.78
N LEU A 170 8.86 1.01 3.12
CA LEU A 170 7.82 1.73 2.38
C LEU A 170 8.20 1.85 0.90
N ALA A 171 7.32 1.42 0.01
CA ALA A 171 7.43 1.65 -1.42
C ALA A 171 6.34 2.63 -1.87
N GLN A 172 6.74 3.73 -2.50
CA GLN A 172 5.82 4.61 -3.23
C GLN A 172 5.87 4.23 -4.71
N VAL A 173 4.76 3.69 -5.21
CA VAL A 173 4.63 3.11 -6.56
C VAL A 173 3.79 4.04 -7.41
N PHE A 174 4.40 4.67 -8.40
CA PHE A 174 3.73 5.59 -9.31
C PHE A 174 3.00 4.83 -10.42
N VAL A 175 1.68 4.91 -10.43
CA VAL A 175 0.81 4.19 -11.38
C VAL A 175 -0.05 5.14 -12.20
N GLN A 176 -0.57 4.64 -13.32
CA GLN A 176 -1.49 5.40 -14.15
C GLN A 176 -2.76 5.80 -13.37
N ALA A 177 -3.24 7.01 -13.64
CA ALA A 177 -4.51 7.50 -13.10
C ALA A 177 -5.66 7.00 -13.99
N ASP A 178 -6.03 5.73 -13.82
CA ASP A 178 -7.06 5.05 -14.59
C ASP A 178 -8.28 4.64 -13.74
N GLU A 179 -9.44 4.64 -14.39
CA GLU A 179 -10.64 4.02 -13.83
C GLU A 179 -10.75 2.59 -14.35
N LEU A 180 -10.72 1.62 -13.43
CA LEU A 180 -10.80 0.20 -13.75
C LEU A 180 -12.11 -0.37 -13.19
N PRO A 181 -12.74 -1.36 -13.85
CA PRO A 181 -13.98 -1.98 -13.36
C PRO A 181 -13.81 -2.54 -11.95
N ARG A 182 -14.62 -2.10 -10.99
CA ARG A 182 -14.48 -2.50 -9.57
C ARG A 182 -14.64 -4.01 -9.40
N ALA A 183 -13.65 -4.65 -8.77
CA ALA A 183 -13.77 -6.03 -8.29
C ALA A 183 -14.02 -5.96 -6.77
N LEU A 184 -15.25 -6.24 -6.33
CA LEU A 184 -15.68 -5.98 -4.96
C LEU A 184 -15.59 -7.26 -4.09
N PRO A 185 -14.70 -7.31 -3.08
CA PRO A 185 -14.82 -8.32 -2.04
C PRO A 185 -16.04 -8.05 -1.16
N THR A 186 -16.36 -9.01 -0.30
CA THR A 186 -17.31 -8.82 0.78
C THR A 186 -17.01 -7.56 1.60
N ARG A 187 -18.06 -6.83 1.97
CA ARG A 187 -17.99 -5.65 2.85
C ARG A 187 -18.31 -6.00 4.30
N ASP A 188 -18.59 -7.26 4.59
CA ASP A 188 -18.80 -7.73 5.95
C ASP A 188 -17.45 -7.79 6.69
N GLY A 189 -17.25 -6.80 7.56
CA GLY A 189 -16.05 -6.69 8.38
C GLY A 189 -15.94 -7.79 9.43
N VAL A 190 -17.07 -8.34 9.92
CA VAL A 190 -17.08 -9.46 10.87
C VAL A 190 -16.59 -10.72 10.17
N TYR A 191 -17.15 -11.01 8.99
CA TYR A 191 -16.71 -12.13 8.16
C TYR A 191 -15.23 -12.01 7.81
N THR A 192 -14.79 -10.85 7.30
CA THR A 192 -13.39 -10.59 6.90
C THR A 192 -12.42 -10.79 8.06
N LYS A 193 -12.77 -10.28 9.24
CA LYS A 193 -11.98 -10.48 10.46
C LYS A 193 -11.92 -11.94 10.88
N ASN A 194 -13.05 -12.64 10.87
CA ASN A 194 -13.11 -14.03 11.34
C ASN A 194 -12.33 -14.97 10.41
N ARG A 195 -12.50 -14.87 9.08
CA ARG A 195 -11.75 -15.70 8.12
C ARG A 195 -10.24 -15.48 8.20
N PHE A 196 -9.81 -14.24 8.42
CA PHE A 196 -8.38 -13.91 8.53
C PHE A 196 -7.78 -14.45 9.84
N ARG A 197 -8.54 -14.38 10.94
CA ARG A 197 -8.17 -15.00 12.21
C ARG A 197 -8.07 -16.51 12.09
N GLU A 198 -9.02 -17.15 11.42
CA GLU A 198 -9.02 -18.60 11.18
C GLU A 198 -7.82 -19.02 10.35
N ALA A 199 -7.46 -18.25 9.31
CA ALA A 199 -6.24 -18.47 8.52
C ALA A 199 -4.94 -18.40 9.35
N LEU A 200 -4.97 -17.68 10.47
CA LEU A 200 -3.89 -17.60 11.45
C LEU A 200 -3.98 -18.67 12.56
N GLY A 201 -4.96 -19.58 12.49
CA GLY A 201 -5.19 -20.63 13.48
C GLY A 201 -5.97 -20.16 14.72
N PHE A 202 -6.55 -18.96 14.69
CA PHE A 202 -7.42 -18.47 15.75
C PHE A 202 -8.88 -18.76 15.39
N GLY A 203 -9.49 -19.72 16.09
CA GLY A 203 -10.90 -20.04 15.92
C GLY A 203 -11.85 -18.85 16.22
N PRO A 204 -13.11 -18.95 15.78
CA PRO A 204 -14.14 -17.99 16.16
C PRO A 204 -14.26 -17.92 17.68
N VAL A 205 -14.32 -16.69 18.20
CA VAL A 205 -14.58 -16.39 19.62
C VAL A 205 -16.07 -16.24 19.82
#